data_AF-A0A7R9UMC4-F1
#
_entry.id   AF-A0A7R9UMC4-F1
#
_cell.length_a   1.000
_cell.length_b   1.000
_cell.length_c   1.000
_cell.angle_alpha   90.00
_cell.angle_beta   90.00
_cell.angle_gamma   90.00
#
_symmetry.space_group_name_H-M   'P 1'
#
loop_
_entity.id
_entity.type
_entity.pdbx_description
1 polymer ?
#
loop_
_entity_poly.entity_id
_entity_poly.type
_entity_poly.pdbx_seq_one_letter_code
_entity_poly.pdbx_strand_id
1 'polypeptide(L)'
;GEMRRLVGRAAARGGRYICRAAGVRVPTLDFAELQSGAPSSARARELSALERAMTVEPGFFALRVPEAVLARASVERAYAESRRFFVELPRDAKARYHASRDARGRGWTSSGEEPSYEPGVRSMVEAYDVGRELPPGGTNGDPAMGPNVWPSAELPSFEPTVLPLYA
;
A
#
# COMPACT_ATOMS: atom_id res chain seq x y z
N GLY A 1 13.30 -10.18 18.61
CA GLY A 1 13.00 -9.88 20.03
C GLY A 1 11.65 -9.23 20.22
N GLU A 2 11.34 -8.11 19.54
CA GLU A 2 10.11 -7.35 19.81
C GLU A 2 9.16 -7.20 18.61
N MET A 3 9.58 -7.50 17.38
CA MET A 3 8.75 -7.38 16.17
C MET A 3 7.69 -8.49 16.00
N ARG A 4 7.58 -9.42 16.96
CA ARG A 4 6.53 -10.45 17.00
C ARG A 4 5.32 -10.08 17.87
N ARG A 5 5.34 -8.92 18.55
CA ARG A 5 4.27 -8.52 19.49
C ARG A 5 3.20 -7.59 18.91
N LEU A 6 3.39 -7.03 17.71
CA LEU A 6 2.40 -6.10 17.12
C LEU A 6 1.29 -6.77 16.30
N VAL A 7 1.47 -8.04 15.93
CA VAL A 7 0.41 -8.80 15.24
C VAL A 7 -0.43 -9.48 16.32
N GLY A 8 -1.45 -8.76 16.80
CA GLY A 8 -2.41 -9.31 17.74
C GLY A 8 -2.95 -10.65 17.22
N ARG A 9 -2.91 -11.70 18.05
CA ARG A 9 -3.52 -12.98 17.71
C ARG A 9 -4.99 -12.74 17.39
N ALA A 10 -5.35 -12.98 16.15
CA ALA A 10 -6.71 -12.89 15.67
C ALA A 10 -7.52 -14.00 16.36
N ALA A 11 -8.14 -13.70 17.50
CA ALA A 11 -8.94 -14.65 18.23
C ALA A 11 -10.32 -14.74 17.57
N ALA A 12 -10.60 -15.84 16.89
CA ALA A 12 -11.92 -16.15 16.39
C ALA A 12 -12.85 -16.45 17.58
N ARG A 13 -13.56 -15.43 18.06
CA ARG A 13 -14.80 -15.64 18.82
C ARG A 13 -15.96 -15.18 17.94
N GLY A 14 -16.78 -16.15 17.51
CA GLY A 14 -17.96 -15.88 16.68
C GLY A 14 -17.67 -15.50 15.22
N GLY A 15 -16.59 -16.02 14.63
CA GLY A 15 -16.27 -15.84 13.20
C GLY A 15 -15.68 -14.48 12.82
N ARG A 16 -15.43 -13.58 13.78
CA ARG A 16 -14.81 -12.27 13.53
C ARG A 16 -13.39 -12.22 14.09
N TYR A 17 -12.45 -11.80 13.25
CA TYR A 17 -11.12 -11.39 13.68
C TYR A 17 -11.18 -9.91 14.05
N ILE A 18 -11.01 -9.60 15.33
CA ILE A 18 -10.86 -8.21 15.78
C ILE A 18 -9.37 -8.00 15.96
N CYS A 19 -8.77 -7.22 15.07
CA CYS A 19 -7.41 -6.73 15.30
C CYS A 19 -7.49 -5.63 16.37
N ARG A 20 -6.62 -5.72 17.37
CA ARG A 20 -6.38 -4.59 18.28
C ARG A 20 -5.13 -3.87 17.83
N ALA A 21 -5.29 -2.62 17.40
CA ALA A 21 -4.18 -1.72 17.10
C ALA A 21 -4.24 -0.55 18.10
N ALA A 22 -3.20 -0.37 18.91
CA ALA A 22 -3.13 0.70 19.92
C ALA A 22 -4.37 0.83 20.83
N GLY A 23 -5.01 -0.29 21.19
CA GLY A 23 -6.23 -0.31 22.02
C GLY A 23 -7.55 -0.14 21.26
N VAL A 24 -7.50 0.24 19.98
CA VAL A 24 -8.66 0.38 19.10
C VAL A 24 -9.09 -0.99 18.57
N ARG A 25 -10.40 -1.26 18.55
CA ARG A 25 -10.96 -2.45 17.91
C ARG A 25 -11.16 -2.17 16.43
N VAL A 26 -10.45 -2.91 15.59
CA VAL A 26 -10.52 -2.79 14.14
C VAL A 26 -11.33 -3.96 13.59
N PRO A 27 -12.44 -3.72 12.89
CA PRO A 27 -13.16 -4.80 12.22
C PRO A 27 -12.29 -5.36 11.09
N THR A 28 -12.24 -6.69 10.99
CA THR A 28 -11.71 -7.37 9.81
C THR A 28 -12.87 -7.80 8.93
N LEU A 29 -12.92 -7.27 7.70
CA LEU A 29 -13.92 -7.61 6.69
C LEU A 29 -13.41 -8.72 5.77
N ASP A 30 -14.31 -9.49 5.16
CA ASP A 30 -13.97 -10.46 4.12
C ASP A 30 -14.22 -9.88 2.72
N PHE A 31 -13.16 -9.81 1.91
CA PHE A 31 -13.25 -9.29 0.55
C PHE A 31 -14.12 -10.13 -0.38
N ALA A 32 -14.09 -11.46 -0.26
CA ALA A 32 -14.87 -12.35 -1.11
C ALA A 32 -16.37 -12.19 -0.83
N GLU A 33 -16.76 -12.03 0.44
CA GLU A 33 -18.14 -11.77 0.82
C GLU A 33 -18.62 -10.39 0.32
N LEU A 34 -17.77 -9.36 0.41
CA LEU A 34 -18.06 -8.03 -0.13
C LEU A 34 -18.22 -8.02 -1.66
N GLN A 35 -17.38 -8.77 -2.38
CA GLN A 35 -17.43 -8.88 -3.84
C GLN A 35 -18.59 -9.75 -4.35
N SER A 36 -19.18 -10.61 -3.51
CA SER A 36 -20.24 -11.51 -3.94
C SER A 36 -21.39 -10.73 -4.59
N GLY A 37 -21.67 -10.96 -5.87
CA GLY A 37 -22.66 -10.19 -6.63
C GLY A 37 -24.09 -10.37 -6.13
N ALA A 38 -24.38 -11.53 -5.55
CA ALA A 38 -25.70 -11.87 -5.00
C ALA A 38 -25.93 -11.25 -3.61
N PRO A 39 -27.13 -10.75 -3.30
CA PRO A 39 -27.51 -10.42 -1.94
C PRO A 39 -27.42 -11.66 -1.04
N SER A 40 -26.70 -11.57 0.08
CA SER A 40 -26.59 -12.62 1.07
C SER A 40 -26.56 -12.03 2.48
N SER A 41 -26.95 -12.82 3.48
CA SER A 41 -26.83 -12.37 4.87
C SER A 41 -25.37 -12.12 5.28
N ALA A 42 -24.42 -12.81 4.65
CA ALA A 42 -23.00 -12.60 4.87
C ALA A 42 -22.54 -11.26 4.30
N ARG A 43 -22.84 -10.97 3.03
CA ARG A 43 -22.54 -9.69 2.41
C ARG A 43 -23.19 -8.52 3.15
N ALA A 44 -24.44 -8.65 3.56
CA ALA A 44 -25.13 -7.62 4.34
C ALA A 44 -24.41 -7.33 5.67
N ARG A 45 -23.92 -8.37 6.36
CA ARG A 45 -23.13 -8.19 7.58
C ARG A 45 -21.82 -7.45 7.33
N GLU A 46 -21.10 -7.78 6.26
CA GLU A 46 -19.85 -7.12 5.89
C GLU A 46 -20.08 -5.65 5.51
N LEU A 47 -21.12 -5.35 4.72
CA LEU A 47 -21.49 -3.98 4.36
C LEU A 47 -21.87 -3.15 5.59
N SER A 48 -22.67 -3.68 6.51
CA SER A 48 -22.98 -2.97 7.76
C SER A 48 -21.76 -2.79 8.66
N ALA A 49 -20.78 -3.70 8.60
CA ALA A 49 -19.53 -3.56 9.36
C ALA A 49 -18.62 -2.49 8.74
N LEU A 50 -18.52 -2.45 7.40
CA LEU A 50 -17.85 -1.39 6.66
C LEU A 50 -18.47 -0.03 6.97
N GLU A 51 -19.80 0.09 6.83
CA GLU A 51 -20.53 1.33 7.11
C GLU A 51 -20.22 1.83 8.52
N ARG A 52 -20.39 1.00 9.56
CA ARG A 52 -20.08 1.37 10.94
C ARG A 52 -18.62 1.78 11.14
N ALA A 53 -17.68 1.08 10.49
CA ALA A 53 -16.27 1.42 10.58
C ALA A 53 -15.99 2.82 10.02
N MET A 54 -16.71 3.23 8.97
CA MET A 54 -16.55 4.53 8.30
C MET A 54 -17.36 5.66 8.95
N THR A 55 -18.49 5.37 9.60
CA THR A 55 -19.42 6.39 10.10
C THR A 55 -19.44 6.56 11.61
N VAL A 56 -19.16 5.50 12.37
CA VAL A 56 -19.27 5.53 13.84
C VAL A 56 -17.90 5.62 14.48
N GLU A 57 -17.00 4.69 14.16
CA GLU A 57 -15.58 4.63 14.54
C GLU A 57 -15.04 3.24 14.14
N PRO A 58 -13.75 3.07 13.78
CA PRO A 58 -12.63 3.99 14.03
C PRO A 58 -12.15 4.78 12.79
N GLY A 59 -12.88 4.74 11.67
CA GLY A 59 -12.44 5.32 10.40
C GLY A 59 -11.53 4.42 9.57
N PHE A 60 -11.26 3.20 10.04
CA PHE A 60 -10.45 2.20 9.35
C PHE A 60 -10.91 0.76 9.65
N PHE A 61 -10.57 -0.16 8.75
CA PHE A 61 -10.84 -1.59 8.85
C PHE A 61 -9.67 -2.38 8.28
N ALA A 62 -9.55 -3.64 8.68
CA ALA A 62 -8.69 -4.60 8.02
C ALA A 62 -9.51 -5.36 6.98
N LEU A 63 -8.88 -5.76 5.88
CA LEU A 63 -9.51 -6.56 4.84
C LEU A 63 -8.76 -7.89 4.72
N ARG A 64 -9.49 -8.99 4.85
CA ARG A 64 -8.99 -10.31 4.47
C ARG A 64 -9.15 -10.46 2.97
N VAL A 65 -8.02 -10.57 2.28
CA VAL A 65 -7.93 -10.69 0.83
C VAL A 65 -7.52 -12.13 0.47
N PRO A 66 -8.21 -12.81 -0.46
CA PRO A 66 -7.79 -14.13 -0.94
C PRO A 66 -6.42 -14.10 -1.63
N GLU A 67 -5.63 -15.17 -1.49
CA GLU A 67 -4.33 -15.32 -2.19
C GLU A 67 -4.44 -15.16 -3.71
N ALA A 68 -5.58 -15.56 -4.30
CA ALA A 68 -5.85 -15.40 -5.73
C ALA A 68 -6.00 -13.92 -6.17
N VAL A 69 -6.27 -13.02 -5.23
CA VAL A 69 -6.41 -11.57 -5.47
C VAL A 69 -5.08 -10.88 -5.17
N LEU A 70 -4.47 -11.16 -4.02
CA LEU A 70 -3.18 -10.59 -3.64
C LEU A 70 -2.33 -11.66 -2.96
N ALA A 71 -1.43 -12.26 -3.74
CA ALA A 71 -0.57 -13.31 -3.23
C ALA A 71 0.44 -12.76 -2.22
N ARG A 72 0.59 -13.42 -1.08
CA ARG A 72 1.52 -13.01 -0.02
C ARG A 72 2.96 -12.89 -0.54
N ALA A 73 3.36 -13.83 -1.38
CA ALA A 73 4.69 -13.85 -1.98
C ALA A 73 4.97 -12.64 -2.89
N SER A 74 3.95 -12.08 -3.55
CA SER A 74 4.11 -10.88 -4.38
C SER A 74 4.43 -9.64 -3.54
N VAL A 75 3.72 -9.49 -2.41
CA VAL A 75 3.98 -8.41 -1.43
C VAL A 75 5.40 -8.54 -0.85
N GLU A 76 5.82 -9.76 -0.51
CA GLU A 76 7.15 -10.02 0.05
C GLU A 76 8.27 -9.71 -0.94
N ARG A 77 8.10 -10.07 -2.22
CA ARG A 77 9.06 -9.70 -3.27
C ARG A 77 9.14 -8.19 -3.46
N ALA A 78 8.02 -7.48 -3.45
CA ALA A 78 8.03 -6.02 -3.55
C ALA A 78 8.77 -5.37 -2.36
N TYR A 79 8.55 -5.84 -1.13
CA TYR A 79 9.33 -5.37 0.03
C TYR A 79 10.83 -5.68 -0.10
N ALA A 80 11.20 -6.82 -0.69
CA ALA A 80 12.60 -7.15 -0.94
C ALA A 80 13.24 -6.18 -1.95
N GLU A 81 12.56 -5.86 -3.05
CA GLU A 81 13.01 -4.85 -4.02
C GLU A 81 13.07 -3.45 -3.41
N SER A 82 12.08 -3.06 -2.59
CA SER A 82 12.13 -1.81 -1.83
C SER A 82 13.34 -1.76 -0.90
N ARG A 83 13.63 -2.86 -0.19
CA ARG A 83 14.81 -2.93 0.70
C ARG A 83 16.11 -2.77 -0.11
N ARG A 84 16.24 -3.43 -1.25
CA ARG A 84 17.38 -3.26 -2.15
C ARG A 84 17.55 -1.81 -2.56
N PHE A 85 16.47 -1.14 -2.97
CA PHE A 85 16.52 0.26 -3.34
C PHE A 85 16.93 1.17 -2.17
N PHE A 86 16.20 1.12 -1.05
CA PHE A 86 16.39 2.10 0.03
C PHE A 86 17.64 1.86 0.89
N VAL A 87 18.02 0.59 1.09
CA VAL A 87 19.11 0.21 2.01
C VAL A 87 20.42 -0.06 1.29
N GLU A 88 20.38 -0.66 0.09
CA GLU A 88 21.60 -1.15 -0.58
C GLU A 88 22.15 -0.14 -1.59
N LEU A 89 21.30 0.71 -2.19
CA LEU A 89 21.76 1.74 -3.12
C LEU A 89 22.29 2.99 -2.40
N PRO A 90 23.43 3.54 -2.85
CA PRO A 90 23.93 4.80 -2.33
C PRO A 90 23.06 5.98 -2.78
N ARG A 91 23.11 7.08 -2.02
CA ARG A 91 22.23 8.24 -2.22
C ARG A 91 22.36 8.86 -3.61
N ASP A 92 23.57 8.92 -4.14
CA ASP A 92 23.87 9.42 -5.49
C ASP A 92 23.21 8.57 -6.58
N ALA A 93 23.18 7.24 -6.40
CA ALA A 93 22.43 6.36 -7.29
C ALA A 93 20.92 6.64 -7.23
N LYS A 94 20.35 6.74 -6.02
CA LYS A 94 18.93 7.05 -5.81
C LYS A 94 18.54 8.42 -6.39
N ALA A 95 19.41 9.42 -6.30
CA ALA A 95 19.17 10.78 -6.80
C ALA A 95 18.90 10.87 -8.31
N ARG A 96 19.33 9.87 -9.09
CA ARG A 96 18.98 9.76 -10.51
C ARG A 96 17.48 9.57 -10.73
N TYR A 97 16.77 9.05 -9.74
CA TYR A 97 15.34 8.77 -9.78
C TYR A 97 14.51 9.78 -8.99
N HIS A 98 15.09 10.92 -8.61
CA HIS A 98 14.43 11.87 -7.73
C HIS A 98 13.12 12.41 -8.32
N ALA A 99 12.04 12.45 -7.52
CA ALA A 99 10.69 12.79 -7.95
C ALA A 99 10.58 14.19 -8.57
N SER A 100 11.39 15.16 -8.12
CA SER A 100 11.45 16.50 -8.72
C SER A 100 11.94 16.54 -10.18
N ARG A 101 12.52 15.45 -10.68
CA ARG A 101 12.95 15.32 -12.09
C ARG A 101 11.80 14.91 -13.02
N ASP A 102 10.67 14.50 -12.46
CA ASP A 102 9.45 14.20 -13.20
C ASP A 102 8.33 15.16 -12.80
N ALA A 103 7.68 15.77 -13.79
CA ALA A 103 6.64 16.78 -13.56
C ALA A 103 5.39 16.23 -12.84
N ARG A 104 5.26 14.90 -12.72
CA ARG A 104 4.13 14.23 -12.06
C ARG A 104 4.50 13.73 -10.66
N GLY A 105 5.75 13.92 -10.23
CA GLY A 105 6.24 13.46 -8.94
C GLY A 105 6.43 11.95 -8.86
N ARG A 106 6.86 11.27 -9.94
CA ARG A 106 7.20 9.84 -9.90
C ARG A 106 8.66 9.62 -9.52
N GLY A 107 8.91 8.57 -8.77
CA GLY A 107 10.27 8.18 -8.36
C GLY A 107 10.55 8.45 -6.89
N TRP A 108 11.82 8.65 -6.56
CA TRP A 108 12.33 8.69 -5.20
C TRP A 108 12.25 10.08 -4.55
N THR A 109 11.81 10.13 -3.29
CA THR A 109 11.89 11.32 -2.43
C THR A 109 12.82 11.04 -1.25
N SER A 110 13.74 11.96 -0.97
CA SER A 110 14.72 11.81 0.11
C SER A 110 14.10 12.09 1.49
N SER A 111 14.77 11.59 2.53
CA SER A 111 14.36 11.80 3.92
C SER A 111 14.25 13.29 4.24
N GLY A 112 13.04 13.69 4.64
CA GLY A 112 12.66 15.03 5.05
C GLY A 112 12.47 16.06 3.95
N GLU A 113 12.14 15.59 2.77
CA GLU A 113 11.52 16.38 1.71
C GLU A 113 9.99 16.22 1.68
N GLU A 114 9.47 15.04 2.07
CA GLU A 114 8.03 14.84 2.26
C GLU A 114 7.50 15.66 3.45
N PRO A 115 6.27 16.22 3.37
CA PRO A 115 5.63 16.84 4.51
C PRO A 115 5.39 15.81 5.63
N SER A 116 5.56 16.23 6.87
CA SER A 116 5.15 15.43 8.02
C SER A 116 3.64 15.52 8.23
N TYR A 117 3.07 14.49 8.84
CA TYR A 117 1.70 14.50 9.36
C TYR A 117 1.52 15.48 10.54
N GLU A 118 2.62 15.91 11.16
CA GLU A 118 2.64 16.88 12.25
C GLU A 118 3.26 18.21 11.78
N PRO A 119 2.54 19.34 11.89
CA PRO A 119 3.06 20.65 11.52
C PRO A 119 4.38 20.97 12.26
N GLY A 120 5.38 21.45 11.51
CA GLY A 120 6.69 21.82 12.07
C GLY A 120 7.64 20.65 12.32
N VAL A 121 7.19 19.40 12.10
CA VAL A 121 8.05 18.21 12.17
C VAL A 121 8.59 17.90 10.77
N ARG A 122 9.86 17.52 10.68
CA ARG A 122 10.46 17.04 9.43
C ARG A 122 10.20 15.54 9.29
N SER A 123 9.66 15.12 8.14
CA SER A 123 9.54 13.70 7.82
C SER A 123 10.92 13.04 7.85
N MET A 124 11.03 11.83 8.37
CA MET A 124 12.30 11.08 8.37
C MET A 124 12.27 9.88 7.44
N VAL A 125 11.20 9.74 6.64
CA VAL A 125 11.05 8.65 5.68
C VAL A 125 11.55 9.06 4.30
N GLU A 126 12.13 8.09 3.59
CA GLU A 126 12.25 8.14 2.14
C GLU A 126 11.04 7.46 1.51
N ALA A 127 10.69 7.84 0.29
CA ALA A 127 9.56 7.28 -0.46
C ALA A 127 9.95 6.98 -1.91
N TYR A 128 9.17 6.12 -2.57
CA TYR A 128 9.25 5.91 -4.02
C TYR A 128 7.83 5.84 -4.59
N ASP A 129 7.45 6.85 -5.35
CA ASP A 129 6.09 7.01 -5.87
C ASP A 129 5.92 6.37 -7.24
N VAL A 130 4.96 5.45 -7.29
CA VAL A 130 4.52 4.74 -8.49
C VAL A 130 3.05 5.08 -8.73
N GLY A 131 2.75 5.60 -9.91
CA GLY A 131 1.39 5.83 -10.38
C GLY A 131 0.89 4.70 -11.27
N ARG A 132 -0.40 4.77 -11.61
CA ARG A 132 -1.01 3.86 -12.58
C ARG A 132 -0.40 4.07 -13.97
N GLU A 133 0.02 2.99 -14.61
CA GLU A 133 0.47 3.02 -16.00
C GLU A 133 -0.71 3.18 -16.96
N LEU A 134 -0.51 4.03 -17.97
CA LEU A 134 -1.43 4.20 -19.08
C LEU A 134 -0.96 3.35 -20.27
N PRO A 135 -1.89 2.79 -21.06
CA PRO A 135 -1.54 2.15 -22.32
C PRO A 135 -0.72 3.09 -23.23
N PRO A 136 0.14 2.56 -24.11
CA PRO A 136 0.88 3.38 -25.06
C PRO A 136 -0.03 4.33 -25.86
N GLY A 137 0.28 5.63 -25.84
CA GLY A 137 -0.54 6.68 -26.49
C GLY A 137 -1.81 7.08 -25.73
N GLY A 138 -2.11 6.42 -24.60
CA GLY A 138 -3.20 6.78 -23.71
C GLY A 138 -2.90 8.07 -22.96
N THR A 139 -3.69 9.10 -23.20
CA THR A 139 -3.85 10.23 -22.28
C THR A 139 -5.24 10.12 -21.67
N ASN A 140 -5.37 10.34 -20.37
CA ASN A 140 -6.68 10.55 -19.75
C ASN A 140 -7.01 12.05 -19.58
N GLY A 141 -6.20 12.94 -20.18
CA GLY A 141 -6.31 14.39 -20.05
C GLY A 141 -5.77 14.95 -18.73
N ASP A 142 -5.33 14.11 -17.80
CA ASP A 142 -4.77 14.53 -16.52
C ASP A 142 -3.25 14.76 -16.64
N PRO A 143 -2.75 15.99 -16.46
CA PRO A 143 -1.32 16.27 -16.52
C PRO A 143 -0.51 15.53 -15.45
N ALA A 144 -1.14 15.07 -14.36
CA ALA A 144 -0.50 14.28 -13.30
C ALA A 144 -0.34 12.79 -13.68
N MET A 145 -0.87 12.37 -14.83
CA MET A 145 -0.78 11.00 -15.31
C MET A 145 0.31 10.86 -16.39
N GLY A 146 1.00 9.73 -16.39
CA GLY A 146 2.12 9.47 -17.30
C GLY A 146 2.99 8.32 -16.86
N PRO A 147 4.12 8.09 -17.57
CA PRO A 147 5.00 6.97 -17.29
C PRO A 147 5.62 7.08 -15.89
N ASN A 148 5.81 5.92 -15.26
CA ASN A 148 6.61 5.82 -14.06
C ASN A 148 8.10 5.98 -14.36
N VAL A 149 8.86 6.32 -13.34
CA VAL A 149 10.32 6.31 -13.37
C VAL A 149 10.77 5.03 -12.68
N TRP A 150 11.66 4.26 -13.31
CA TRP A 150 12.10 2.95 -12.80
C TRP A 150 13.62 2.87 -12.63
N PRO A 151 14.14 2.25 -11.55
CA PRO A 151 15.57 2.13 -11.30
C PRO A 151 16.21 0.96 -12.05
N SER A 152 15.90 0.80 -13.34
CA SER A 152 16.23 -0.41 -14.10
C SER A 152 17.72 -0.62 -14.34
N ALA A 153 18.54 0.43 -14.17
CA ALA A 153 20.00 0.33 -14.30
C ALA A 153 20.63 -0.42 -13.11
N GLU A 154 20.16 -0.16 -11.89
CA GLU A 154 20.64 -0.82 -10.67
C GLU A 154 19.78 -2.02 -10.27
N LEU A 155 18.46 -1.94 -10.49
CA LEU A 155 17.45 -2.89 -10.05
C LEU A 155 16.49 -3.25 -11.21
N PRO A 156 16.95 -4.04 -12.20
CA PRO A 156 16.12 -4.44 -13.34
C PRO A 156 14.86 -5.24 -12.94
N SER A 157 14.83 -5.82 -11.74
CA SER A 157 13.67 -6.55 -11.21
C SER A 157 12.65 -5.68 -10.49
N PHE A 158 12.93 -4.39 -10.25
CA PHE A 158 12.06 -3.53 -9.44
C PHE A 158 10.69 -3.33 -10.09
N GLU A 159 10.67 -2.84 -11.33
CA GLU A 159 9.46 -2.63 -12.12
C GLU A 159 8.61 -3.91 -12.27
N PRO A 160 9.12 -5.04 -12.82
CA PRO A 160 8.32 -6.24 -13.02
C PRO A 160 7.86 -6.90 -11.70
N THR A 161 8.42 -6.50 -10.56
CA THR A 161 7.98 -6.98 -9.24
C THR A 161 6.93 -6.07 -8.59
N VAL A 162 7.11 -4.75 -8.70
CA VAL A 162 6.27 -3.75 -8.01
C VAL A 162 5.03 -3.40 -8.81
N LEU A 163 5.17 -3.17 -10.12
CA LEU A 163 4.06 -2.75 -10.97
C LEU A 163 2.84 -3.71 -10.95
N PRO A 164 3.01 -5.05 -10.95
CA PRO A 164 1.87 -5.96 -10.89
C PRO A 164 1.00 -5.84 -9.63
N LEU A 165 1.48 -5.16 -8.57
CA LEU A 165 0.65 -4.87 -7.38
C LEU A 165 -0.41 -3.80 -7.64
N TYR A 166 -0.32 -3.06 -8.74
CA TYR A 166 -1.22 -1.98 -9.13
C TYR A 166 -2.18 -2.36 -10.28
N ALA A 167 -2.10 -3.62 -10.76
CA ALA A 167 -2.86 -4.12 -11.89
C ALA A 167 -4.27 -4.63 -11.51
#